data_AF-A0A1H9VUZ3-F1
#
_entry.id   AF-A0A1H9VUZ3-F1
#
_cell.length_a   1.000
_cell.length_b   1.000
_cell.length_c   1.000
_cell.angle_alpha   90.00
_cell.angle_beta   90.00
_cell.angle_gamma   90.00
#
_symmetry.space_group_name_H-M   'P 1'
#
loop_
_entity.id
_entity.type
_entity.pdbx_description
1 polymer ?
#
loop_
_entity_poly.entity_id
_entity_poly.type
_entity_poly.pdbx_seq_one_letter_code
_entity_poly.pdbx_strand_id
1 'polypeptide(L)'
;MSVALGPYVQMVKLAQQMALMYHADGNLDLGSLVSHYVEEVEVNVRSDAFDHLGFIERIRDELSSEAGLAGNSRRGEYLEAVVTALHGCAGSLPNAPSSAMFGAERTM
;
A
#
# COMPACT_ATOMS: atom_id res chain seq x y z
N MET A 1 -11.69 16.82 13.18
CA MET A 1 -11.00 16.66 11.88
C MET A 1 -10.22 15.35 11.96
N SER A 2 -10.58 14.37 11.15
CA SER A 2 -10.08 12.98 11.21
C SER A 2 -8.60 12.91 10.81
N VAL A 3 -7.73 12.62 11.77
CA VAL A 3 -6.26 12.63 11.59
C VAL A 3 -5.73 11.28 11.06
N ALA A 4 -6.58 10.24 10.97
CA ALA A 4 -6.20 8.85 10.70
C ALA A 4 -6.07 8.48 9.20
N LEU A 5 -6.23 9.44 8.28
CA LEU A 5 -6.21 9.21 6.83
C LEU A 5 -4.91 9.69 6.14
N GLY A 6 -4.00 10.36 6.86
CA GLY A 6 -2.80 10.97 6.28
C GLY A 6 -1.84 9.99 5.60
N PRO A 7 -1.39 8.92 6.28
CA PRO A 7 -0.34 8.05 5.75
C PRO A 7 -0.76 7.29 4.48
N TYR A 8 -2.01 6.85 4.36
CA TYR A 8 -2.42 6.07 3.17
C TYR A 8 -2.53 6.99 1.95
N VAL A 9 -3.04 8.21 2.13
CA VAL A 9 -3.10 9.22 1.07
C VAL A 9 -1.70 9.59 0.58
N GLN A 10 -0.72 9.63 1.48
CA GLN A 10 0.68 9.87 1.11
C GLN A 10 1.23 8.73 0.24
N MET A 11 0.98 7.46 0.62
CA MET A 11 1.43 6.31 -0.17
C MET A 11 0.75 6.26 -1.54
N VAL A 12 -0.55 6.52 -1.62
CA VAL A 12 -1.27 6.65 -2.91
C VAL A 12 -0.62 7.71 -3.81
N LYS A 13 -0.35 8.91 -3.27
CA LYS A 13 0.29 9.99 -4.02
C LYS A 13 1.69 9.65 -4.47
N LEU A 14 2.46 8.95 -3.65
CA LEU A 14 3.79 8.49 -4.00
C LEU A 14 3.75 7.52 -5.19
N ALA A 15 2.86 6.51 -5.15
CA ALA A 15 2.66 5.59 -6.26
C ALA A 15 2.25 6.33 -7.54
N GLN A 16 1.30 7.27 -7.47
CA GLN A 16 0.89 8.09 -8.60
C GLN A 16 2.06 8.86 -9.21
N GLN A 17 2.88 9.50 -8.37
CA GLN A 17 4.05 10.25 -8.82
C GLN A 17 5.08 9.34 -9.50
N MET A 18 5.36 8.16 -8.93
CA MET A 18 6.27 7.18 -9.52
C MET A 18 5.73 6.63 -10.85
N ALA A 19 4.42 6.42 -10.96
CA ALA A 19 3.78 6.01 -12.21
C ALA A 19 3.97 7.08 -13.32
N LEU A 20 3.87 8.36 -12.97
CA LEU A 20 4.15 9.46 -13.90
C LEU A 20 5.62 9.50 -14.32
N MET A 21 6.56 9.25 -13.39
CA MET A 21 7.99 9.16 -13.71
C MET A 21 8.28 7.98 -14.64
N TYR A 22 7.75 6.78 -14.34
CA TYR A 22 7.91 5.58 -15.18
C TYR A 22 7.29 5.74 -16.57
N HIS A 23 6.19 6.47 -16.66
CA HIS A 23 5.58 6.81 -17.95
C HIS A 23 6.45 7.75 -18.77
N ALA A 24 7.02 8.78 -18.13
CA ALA A 24 7.83 9.79 -18.78
C ALA A 24 9.22 9.30 -19.21
N ASP A 25 9.84 8.42 -18.41
CA ASP A 25 11.16 7.86 -18.69
C ASP A 25 11.10 6.37 -19.03
N GLY A 26 11.34 6.07 -20.31
CA GLY A 26 11.38 4.71 -20.85
C GLY A 26 12.54 3.85 -20.35
N ASN A 27 13.57 4.45 -19.76
CA ASN A 27 14.76 3.74 -19.27
C ASN A 27 14.61 3.25 -17.82
N LEU A 28 13.57 3.71 -17.12
CA LEU A 28 13.31 3.24 -15.76
C LEU A 28 12.89 1.76 -15.79
N ASP A 29 13.55 0.97 -14.93
CA ASP A 29 13.21 -0.43 -14.71
C ASP A 29 11.99 -0.54 -13.80
N LEU A 30 10.98 -1.27 -14.28
CA LEU A 30 9.72 -1.46 -13.56
C LEU A 30 9.93 -2.15 -12.21
N GLY A 31 10.73 -3.22 -12.19
CA GLY A 31 10.93 -4.03 -10.99
C GLY A 31 11.56 -3.24 -9.85
N SER A 32 12.60 -2.47 -10.16
CA SER A 32 13.31 -1.61 -9.21
C SER A 32 12.39 -0.52 -8.64
N LEU A 33 11.56 0.10 -9.49
CA LEU A 33 10.63 1.15 -9.08
C LEU A 33 9.53 0.60 -8.17
N VAL A 34 8.98 -0.58 -8.49
CA VAL A 34 7.98 -1.27 -7.67
C VAL A 34 8.57 -1.72 -6.33
N SER A 35 9.78 -2.29 -6.31
CA SER A 35 10.46 -2.69 -5.08
C SER A 35 10.66 -1.50 -4.13
N HIS A 36 11.17 -0.39 -4.67
CA HIS A 36 11.36 0.83 -3.89
C HIS A 36 10.05 1.32 -3.27
N TYR A 37 8.96 1.36 -4.04
CA TYR A 37 7.67 1.76 -3.51
C TYR A 37 7.16 0.84 -2.39
N VAL A 38 7.29 -0.48 -2.55
CA VAL A 38 6.86 -1.44 -1.53
C VAL A 38 7.67 -1.29 -0.24
N GLU A 39 8.98 -1.06 -0.34
CA GLU A 39 9.85 -0.80 0.81
C GLU A 39 9.37 0.44 1.61
N GLU A 40 9.01 1.53 0.93
CA GLU A 40 8.46 2.74 1.57
C GLU A 40 7.12 2.46 2.30
N VAL A 41 6.24 1.66 1.69
CA VAL A 41 4.98 1.23 2.31
C VAL A 41 5.25 0.40 3.54
N GLU A 42 6.17 -0.56 3.49
CA GLU A 42 6.53 -1.40 4.63
C GLU A 42 7.13 -0.60 5.79
N VAL A 43 7.97 0.41 5.51
CA VAL A 43 8.52 1.30 6.53
C VAL A 43 7.39 2.06 7.23
N ASN A 44 6.42 2.58 6.48
CA ASN A 44 5.26 3.28 7.03
C ASN A 44 4.40 2.33 7.88
N VAL A 45 4.12 1.12 7.39
CA VAL A 45 3.39 0.08 8.11
C VAL A 45 4.06 -0.26 9.44
N ARG A 46 5.39 -0.47 9.46
CA ARG A 46 6.14 -0.82 10.68
C ARG A 46 6.24 0.33 11.68
N SER A 47 6.10 1.57 11.23
CA SER A 47 6.22 2.75 12.08
C SER A 47 5.01 3.01 12.97
N ASP A 48 3.92 2.25 12.80
CA ASP A 48 2.66 2.56 13.47
C ASP A 48 1.90 1.36 14.04
N ALA A 49 1.01 1.60 15.01
CA ALA A 49 0.25 0.58 15.74
C ALA A 49 -1.19 0.44 15.22
N PHE A 50 -1.43 0.64 13.92
CA PHE A 50 -2.77 0.55 13.33
C PHE A 50 -2.99 -0.75 12.53
N ASP A 51 -4.23 -0.93 12.09
CA ASP A 51 -4.64 -1.92 11.11
C ASP A 51 -3.83 -1.82 9.80
N HIS A 52 -2.77 -2.61 9.71
CA HIS A 52 -1.87 -2.70 8.56
C HIS A 52 -2.55 -3.28 7.32
N LEU A 53 -3.47 -4.22 7.51
CA LEU A 53 -4.19 -4.85 6.40
C LEU A 53 -5.14 -3.83 5.77
N GLY A 54 -5.99 -3.19 6.57
CA GLY A 54 -6.89 -2.15 6.10
C GLY A 54 -6.15 -0.91 5.56
N PHE A 55 -4.90 -0.68 5.96
CA PHE A 55 -4.03 0.32 5.34
C PHE A 55 -3.63 -0.07 3.92
N ILE A 56 -3.09 -1.27 3.73
CA ILE A 56 -2.66 -1.76 2.41
C ILE A 56 -3.85 -1.92 1.47
N GLU A 57 -4.98 -2.43 1.95
CA GLU A 57 -6.20 -2.60 1.14
C GLU A 57 -6.69 -1.26 0.57
N ARG A 58 -6.76 -0.21 1.40
CA ARG A 58 -7.16 1.13 0.92
C ARG A 58 -6.22 1.69 -0.15
N ILE A 59 -4.92 1.44 -0.04
CA ILE A 59 -3.96 1.84 -1.07
C ILE A 59 -4.23 1.07 -2.36
N ARG A 60 -4.42 -0.25 -2.26
CA ARG A 60 -4.67 -1.12 -3.42
C ARG A 60 -5.94 -0.73 -4.16
N ASP A 61 -7.04 -0.50 -3.46
CA ASP A 61 -8.33 -0.16 -4.07
C ASP A 61 -8.23 1.11 -4.92
N GLU A 62 -7.58 2.15 -4.39
CA GLU A 62 -7.38 3.42 -5.09
C GLU A 62 -6.48 3.23 -6.33
N LEU A 63 -5.34 2.56 -6.17
CA LEU A 63 -4.41 2.33 -7.28
C LEU A 63 -4.98 1.40 -8.35
N SER A 64 -5.83 0.43 -7.98
CA SER A 64 -6.56 -0.42 -8.93
C SER A 64 -7.55 0.38 -9.78
N SER A 65 -8.28 1.32 -9.17
CA SER A 65 -9.17 2.23 -9.90
C SER A 65 -8.38 3.05 -10.91
N GLU A 66 -7.23 3.61 -10.50
CA GLU A 66 -6.38 4.38 -11.39
C GLU A 66 -5.74 3.56 -12.51
N ALA A 67 -5.31 2.34 -12.23
CA ALA A 67 -4.77 1.42 -13.23
C ALA A 67 -5.82 1.20 -14.34
N GLY A 68 -7.08 0.95 -13.97
CA GLY A 68 -8.18 0.81 -14.91
C GLY A 68 -8.39 2.05 -15.79
N LEU A 69 -8.24 3.25 -15.23
CA LEU A 69 -8.30 4.51 -15.99
C LEU A 69 -7.10 4.73 -16.90
N ALA A 70 -5.91 4.30 -16.48
CA ALA A 70 -4.67 4.41 -17.25
C ALA A 70 -4.56 3.38 -18.39
N GLY A 71 -5.31 2.27 -18.31
CA GLY A 71 -5.32 1.19 -19.29
C GLY A 71 -3.93 0.61 -19.58
N ASN A 72 -3.70 0.15 -20.80
CA ASN A 72 -2.45 -0.52 -21.21
C ASN A 72 -1.24 0.43 -21.39
N SER A 73 -1.26 1.60 -20.77
CA SER A 73 -0.12 2.53 -20.80
C SER A 73 0.98 2.07 -19.84
N ARG A 74 2.21 2.57 -20.02
CA ARG A 74 3.29 2.37 -19.02
C ARG A 74 2.87 2.80 -17.61
N ARG A 75 2.08 3.87 -17.50
CA ARG A 75 1.51 4.30 -16.23
C ARG A 75 0.63 3.20 -15.62
N GLY A 76 -0.25 2.60 -16.42
CA GLY A 76 -1.11 1.49 -16.00
C GLY A 76 -0.31 0.25 -15.61
N GLU A 77 0.68 -0.13 -16.42
CA GLU A 77 1.60 -1.25 -16.13
C GLU A 77 2.26 -1.10 -14.75
N TYR A 78 2.76 0.10 -14.43
CA TYR A 78 3.32 0.37 -13.11
C TYR A 78 2.29 0.24 -11.99
N LEU A 79 1.11 0.84 -12.15
CA LEU A 79 0.06 0.82 -11.13
C LEU A 79 -0.44 -0.61 -10.85
N GLU A 80 -0.62 -1.42 -11.90
CA GLU A 80 -0.99 -2.83 -11.78
C GLU A 80 0.09 -3.63 -11.04
N ALA A 81 1.37 -3.45 -11.41
CA ALA A 81 2.47 -4.14 -10.76
C ALA A 81 2.56 -3.81 -9.26
N VAL A 82 2.35 -2.54 -8.89
CA VAL A 82 2.27 -2.11 -7.48
C VAL A 82 1.10 -2.80 -6.76
N VAL A 83 -0.11 -2.81 -7.35
CA VAL A 83 -1.29 -3.47 -6.75
C VAL A 83 -1.02 -4.96 -6.51
N THR A 84 -0.38 -5.64 -7.45
CA THR A 84 0.01 -7.05 -7.32
C THR A 84 1.03 -7.24 -6.21
N ALA A 85 2.07 -6.40 -6.14
CA ALA A 85 3.10 -6.50 -5.11
C ALA A 85 2.54 -6.27 -3.70
N LEU A 86 1.65 -5.27 -3.55
CA LEU A 86 0.96 -5.00 -2.29
C LEU A 86 0.04 -6.14 -1.86
N HIS A 87 -0.56 -6.87 -2.80
CA HIS A 87 -1.34 -8.06 -2.47
C HIS A 87 -0.49 -9.15 -1.81
N GLY A 88 0.72 -9.39 -2.32
CA GLY A 88 1.69 -10.31 -1.72
C GLY A 88 2.19 -9.85 -0.35
N CYS A 89 2.39 -8.54 -0.18
CA CYS A 89 2.78 -7.94 1.10
C CYS A 89 1.70 -8.14 2.18
N ALA A 90 0.43 -7.87 1.86
CA ALA A 90 -0.70 -8.09 2.77
C ALA A 90 -0.81 -9.54 3.26
N GLY A 91 -0.56 -10.52 2.38
CA GLY A 91 -0.58 -11.93 2.73
C GLY A 91 0.58 -12.38 3.64
N SER A 92 1.62 -11.56 3.78
CA SER A 92 2.84 -11.88 4.56
C SER A 92 2.87 -11.20 5.94
N LEU A 93 1.95 -10.28 6.21
CA LEU A 93 1.86 -9.60 7.50
C LEU A 93 1.26 -10.53 8.56
N PRO A 94 1.83 -10.60 9.78
CA PRO A 94 1.19 -11.30 10.88
C PRO A 94 -0.15 -10.61 11.16
N ASN A 95 -1.25 -11.37 11.09
CA ASN A 95 -2.55 -10.89 11.56
C ASN A 95 -2.37 -10.30 12.95
N ALA A 96 -2.65 -9.00 13.12
CA ALA A 96 -2.68 -8.39 14.43
C ALA A 96 -3.60 -9.25 15.33
N PRO A 97 -3.21 -9.54 16.58
CA PRO A 97 -4.11 -10.24 17.48
C PRO A 97 -5.38 -9.41 17.61
N SER A 98 -6.50 -9.99 17.18
CA SER A 98 -7.83 -9.45 17.39
C SER A 98 -7.94 -8.98 18.84
N SER A 99 -8.40 -7.74 19.08
CA SER A 99 -8.60 -7.12 20.40
C SER A 99 -9.64 -7.83 21.29
N ALA A 100 -9.79 -9.15 21.17
CA ALA A 100 -10.67 -10.00 21.96
C ALA A 100 -9.99 -10.61 23.21
N MET A 101 -8.77 -10.19 23.57
CA MET A 101 -8.03 -10.80 24.69
C MET A 101 -7.71 -9.85 25.86
N PHE A 102 -8.51 -8.79 26.05
CA PHE A 102 -8.51 -8.02 27.29
C PHE A 102 -9.90 -8.01 27.91
N GLY A 103 -10.17 -8.97 28.81
CA GLY A 103 -11.33 -8.89 29.68
C GLY A 103 -11.89 -10.20 30.21
N ALA A 104 -11.08 -11.03 30.88
CA ALA A 104 -11.62 -12.06 31.78
C ALA A 104 -10.61 -12.51 32.85
N GLU A 105 -10.01 -11.57 33.58
CA GLU A 105 -9.35 -11.90 34.85
C GLU A 105 -9.69 -10.86 35.92
N ARG A 106 -10.69 -11.21 36.74
CA ARG A 106 -11.00 -10.75 38.11
C ARG A 106 -12.30 -11.46 38.49
N THR A 107 -12.48 -12.17 39.58
CA THR A 107 -11.69 -12.57 40.76
C THR A 107 -12.51 -13.73 41.39
N MET A 108 -11.88 -14.51 42.26
CA MET A 108 -12.54 -15.45 43.18
C MET A 108 -13.78 -14.88 43.88
#